data_AF-A0A2A7U7C6-F1
#
_entry.id   AF-A0A2A7U7C6-F1
#
_cell.length_a   1.000
_cell.length_b   1.000
_cell.length_c   1.000
_cell.angle_alpha   90.00
_cell.angle_beta   90.00
_cell.angle_gamma   90.00
#
_symmetry.space_group_name_H-M   'P 1'
#
loop_
_entity.id
_entity.type
_entity.pdbx_description
1 polymer ?
#
loop_
_entity_poly.entity_id
_entity_poly.type
_entity_poly.pdbx_seq_one_letter_code
_entity_poly.pdbx_strand_id
1 'polypeptide(L)'
;MFSLLKRLFSGSKNDTQTNDNTINCHETNASNHAENIDEMGNFIYNDSLNLDDYKYRFSEEFATLWKGELSPFSFSIYSDDDKRTKICGILTDILIDKKGEFVLQITDNQGAYKKYKESDVCTKFLAGSTRYKFTELCNRRLKINNDIFSFAKAVRHNAGKYVNTGKTMETNVSFTYVEYIGTEKKIRHKITAVAIGIQKNEYGFYRLACKNLDTNDIEYFNQSKIVTKIATQEYGKISFDEFKSIVFNVD
;
A
#
# COMPACT_ATOMS: atom_id res chain seq x y z
N MET A 1 31.81 17.46 -14.14
CA MET A 1 31.04 18.00 -13.00
C MET A 1 30.38 16.82 -12.26
N PHE A 2 31.21 15.99 -11.62
CA PHE A 2 30.80 14.81 -10.86
C PHE A 2 31.20 15.04 -9.41
N SER A 3 30.25 14.98 -8.47
CA SER A 3 30.45 14.73 -7.03
C SER A 3 29.19 15.11 -6.22
N LEU A 4 28.16 14.27 -6.22
CA LEU A 4 27.11 14.34 -5.18
C LEU A 4 27.00 13.04 -4.34
N LEU A 5 27.80 12.02 -4.63
CA LEU A 5 27.64 10.67 -4.06
C LEU A 5 28.82 10.17 -3.20
N LYS A 6 29.76 11.02 -2.77
CA LYS A 6 30.93 10.59 -1.97
C LYS A 6 31.15 11.28 -0.62
N ARG A 7 30.19 12.08 -0.13
CA ARG A 7 30.36 12.87 1.11
C ARG A 7 29.48 12.48 2.30
N LEU A 8 28.70 11.40 2.24
CA LEU A 8 27.75 11.05 3.32
C LEU A 8 28.18 9.91 4.26
N PHE A 9 29.35 9.30 4.09
CA PHE A 9 29.82 8.26 5.00
C PHE A 9 31.28 8.48 5.44
N SER A 10 31.48 9.40 6.39
CA SER A 10 32.68 9.42 7.23
C SER A 10 32.42 10.12 8.57
N GLY A 11 32.17 9.30 9.61
CA GLY A 11 32.56 9.54 11.00
C GLY A 11 31.77 10.55 11.84
N SER A 12 31.13 10.07 12.92
CA SER A 12 31.66 10.28 14.28
C SER A 12 30.88 9.43 15.29
N LYS A 13 31.61 8.60 16.05
CA LYS A 13 31.19 8.11 17.36
C LYS A 13 31.06 9.31 18.31
N ASN A 14 30.12 9.25 19.24
CA ASN A 14 30.30 9.75 20.60
C ASN A 14 29.20 9.17 21.50
N ASP A 15 29.66 8.44 22.52
CA ASP A 15 28.89 8.01 23.69
C ASP A 15 28.57 9.22 24.58
N THR A 16 27.33 9.32 25.06
CA THR A 16 27.06 9.83 26.42
C THR A 16 25.78 9.20 26.97
N GLN A 17 25.91 8.50 28.09
CA GLN A 17 24.83 8.07 28.97
C GLN A 17 24.26 9.28 29.74
N THR A 18 22.93 9.35 29.87
CA THR A 18 22.28 9.84 31.09
C THR A 18 20.85 9.31 31.22
N ASN A 19 20.59 8.67 32.36
CA ASN A 19 19.30 8.16 32.84
C ASN A 19 18.41 9.31 33.35
N ASP A 20 17.08 9.22 33.14
CA ASP A 20 16.09 8.83 34.17
C ASP A 20 14.64 9.30 33.84
N ASN A 21 13.70 8.35 33.98
CA ASN A 21 12.31 8.44 34.48
C ASN A 21 11.39 9.57 33.95
N THR A 22 10.21 9.36 33.34
CA THR A 22 9.08 8.42 33.55
C THR A 22 8.08 8.75 32.42
N ILE A 23 7.26 7.84 31.85
CA ILE A 23 5.93 7.41 32.31
C ILE A 23 5.53 6.19 31.44
N ASN A 24 5.08 5.12 32.09
CA ASN A 24 4.56 3.90 31.46
C ASN A 24 3.17 4.13 30.85
N CYS A 25 3.05 3.90 29.54
CA CYS A 25 1.80 3.58 28.85
C CYS A 25 2.02 2.27 28.10
N HIS A 26 1.48 1.16 28.63
CA HIS A 26 1.50 -0.14 27.96
C HIS A 26 0.61 -0.09 26.69
N GLU A 27 1.23 0.21 25.55
CA GLU A 27 0.68 -0.14 24.25
C GLU A 27 0.89 -1.64 23.99
N THR A 28 -0.19 -2.30 23.57
CA THR A 28 -0.17 -3.73 23.29
C THR A 28 0.56 -3.98 21.96
N ASN A 29 1.83 -4.38 22.08
CA ASN A 29 2.67 -4.88 21.00
C ASN A 29 1.96 -5.99 20.20
N ALA A 30 1.39 -5.62 19.05
CA ALA A 30 1.33 -6.53 17.91
C ALA A 30 2.78 -6.68 17.43
N SER A 31 3.32 -7.89 17.53
CA SER A 31 4.68 -8.24 17.10
C SER A 31 4.87 -7.91 15.61
N ASN A 32 5.34 -6.69 15.37
CA ASN A 32 5.93 -6.23 14.13
C ASN A 32 7.37 -6.75 14.09
N HIS A 33 7.60 -7.99 13.67
CA HIS A 33 8.96 -8.37 13.24
C HIS A 33 9.21 -7.79 11.85
N ALA A 34 9.50 -6.48 11.81
CA ALA A 34 10.31 -5.85 10.79
C ALA A 34 11.66 -5.58 11.47
N GLU A 35 12.57 -6.54 11.42
CA GLU A 35 13.81 -6.46 12.21
C GLU A 35 14.89 -5.60 11.55
N ASN A 36 14.75 -5.21 10.29
CA ASN A 36 15.72 -4.33 9.63
C ASN A 36 15.07 -3.41 8.59
N ILE A 37 15.66 -2.22 8.43
CA ILE A 37 15.37 -1.26 7.36
C ILE A 37 16.65 -1.16 6.52
N ASP A 38 16.54 -1.20 5.20
CA ASP A 38 17.71 -1.06 4.32
C ASP A 38 18.24 0.39 4.29
N GLU A 39 19.39 0.61 3.64
CA GLU A 39 20.02 1.94 3.51
C GLU A 39 19.12 2.98 2.79
N MET A 40 18.03 2.53 2.16
CA MET A 40 17.05 3.36 1.45
C MET A 40 15.76 3.60 2.25
N GLY A 41 15.66 3.09 3.49
CA GLY A 41 14.48 3.27 4.32
C GLY A 41 13.37 2.25 4.06
N ASN A 42 13.63 1.19 3.29
CA ASN A 42 12.64 0.15 3.03
C ASN A 42 12.68 -0.93 4.11
N PHE A 43 11.51 -1.43 4.51
CA PHE A 43 11.41 -2.58 5.41
C PHE A 43 11.99 -3.84 4.75
N ILE A 44 12.93 -4.48 5.45
CA ILE A 44 13.44 -5.80 5.08
C ILE A 44 12.51 -6.84 5.68
N TYR A 45 11.85 -7.59 4.80
CA TYR A 45 11.00 -8.71 5.19
C TYR A 45 11.80 -10.00 5.13
N ASN A 46 11.71 -10.81 6.19
CA ASN A 46 12.28 -12.17 6.19
C ASN A 46 11.44 -13.16 5.35
N ASP A 47 10.21 -12.77 5.00
CA ASP A 47 9.28 -13.54 4.18
C ASP A 47 9.57 -13.37 2.68
N SER A 48 9.28 -14.38 1.85
CA SER A 48 9.32 -14.20 0.40
C SER A 48 8.28 -13.17 -0.05
N LEU A 49 8.71 -12.24 -0.90
CA LEU A 49 7.83 -11.25 -1.53
C LEU A 49 7.37 -11.66 -2.93
N ASN A 50 7.77 -12.87 -3.38
CA ASN A 50 7.30 -13.43 -4.63
C ASN A 50 5.96 -14.15 -4.40
N LEU A 51 4.92 -13.73 -5.13
CA LEU A 51 3.57 -14.31 -4.99
C LEU A 51 3.51 -15.77 -5.42
N ASP A 52 4.39 -16.20 -6.34
CA ASP A 52 4.40 -17.55 -6.88
C ASP A 52 4.81 -18.61 -5.84
N ASP A 53 5.55 -18.19 -4.80
CA ASP A 53 6.03 -19.06 -3.71
C ASP A 53 4.91 -19.50 -2.77
N TYR A 54 3.74 -18.86 -2.85
CA TYR A 54 2.57 -19.17 -2.03
C TYR A 54 1.58 -20.06 -2.78
N LYS A 55 0.70 -20.77 -2.08
CA LYS A 55 -0.34 -21.62 -2.70
C LYS A 55 -1.59 -20.86 -3.15
N TYR A 56 -1.72 -19.60 -2.75
CA TYR A 56 -2.92 -18.80 -2.98
C TYR A 56 -2.87 -18.12 -4.36
N ARG A 57 -4.00 -18.11 -5.08
CA ARG A 57 -4.10 -17.53 -6.42
C ARG A 57 -5.34 -16.65 -6.51
N PHE A 58 -5.19 -15.52 -7.21
CA PHE A 58 -6.30 -14.65 -7.54
C PHE A 58 -7.10 -15.27 -8.69
N SER A 59 -8.41 -15.47 -8.51
CA SER A 59 -9.29 -15.83 -9.62
C SER A 59 -9.81 -14.59 -10.34
N GLU A 60 -9.93 -13.46 -9.63
CA GLU A 60 -10.32 -12.14 -10.15
C GLU A 60 -9.74 -11.02 -9.26
N GLU A 61 -10.59 -10.34 -8.48
CA GLU A 61 -10.20 -9.32 -7.49
C GLU A 61 -9.69 -9.91 -6.17
N PHE A 62 -10.02 -11.18 -5.91
CA PHE A 62 -9.74 -11.83 -4.64
C PHE A 62 -9.00 -13.15 -4.82
N ALA A 63 -8.16 -13.47 -3.84
CA ALA A 63 -7.67 -14.83 -3.59
C ALA A 63 -8.38 -15.39 -2.36
N THR A 64 -8.87 -16.62 -2.44
CA THR A 64 -9.50 -17.31 -1.30
C THR A 64 -8.42 -17.90 -0.40
N LEU A 65 -8.42 -17.49 0.87
CA LEU A 65 -7.48 -17.97 1.88
C LEU A 65 -8.05 -19.13 2.70
N TRP A 66 -9.36 -19.10 2.90
CA TRP A 66 -10.12 -20.14 3.58
C TRP A 66 -11.57 -20.14 3.11
N LYS A 67 -12.16 -21.33 3.07
CA LYS A 67 -13.57 -21.55 2.74
C LYS A 67 -14.15 -22.62 3.67
N GLY A 68 -15.35 -22.39 4.17
CA GLY A 68 -16.06 -23.30 5.04
C GLY A 68 -17.34 -22.67 5.56
N GLU A 69 -17.86 -23.14 6.69
CA GLU A 69 -19.01 -22.52 7.34
C GLU A 69 -18.73 -22.40 8.83
N LEU A 70 -18.83 -21.17 9.35
CA LEU A 70 -18.73 -20.90 10.79
C LEU A 70 -19.95 -20.11 11.25
N SER A 71 -20.79 -20.77 12.04
CA SER A 71 -22.01 -20.24 12.64
C SER A 71 -22.10 -20.62 14.13
N PRO A 72 -22.69 -19.77 14.99
CA PRO A 72 -23.03 -18.37 14.71
C PRO A 72 -21.77 -17.50 14.68
N PHE A 73 -21.75 -16.51 13.78
CA PHE A 73 -20.66 -15.55 13.66
C PHE A 73 -21.17 -14.11 13.72
N SER A 74 -20.49 -13.24 14.47
CA SER A 74 -20.85 -11.82 14.50
C SER A 74 -19.69 -10.91 14.86
N PHE A 75 -19.78 -9.66 14.41
CA PHE A 75 -18.86 -8.57 14.74
C PHE A 75 -19.60 -7.24 14.61
N SER A 76 -18.90 -6.12 14.78
CA SER A 76 -19.46 -4.79 14.55
C SER A 76 -18.55 -3.98 13.64
N ILE A 77 -19.17 -3.10 12.86
CA ILE A 77 -18.52 -2.08 12.04
C ILE A 77 -19.12 -0.72 12.39
N TYR A 78 -18.41 0.35 12.07
CA TYR A 78 -19.01 1.68 12.03
C TYR A 78 -19.69 1.88 10.68
N SER A 79 -20.95 2.32 10.68
CA SER A 79 -21.63 2.80 9.48
C SER A 79 -21.23 4.25 9.19
N ASP A 80 -21.61 4.75 8.01
CA ASP A 80 -21.31 6.11 7.55
C ASP A 80 -21.84 7.22 8.46
N ASP A 81 -22.81 6.92 9.33
CA ASP A 81 -23.37 7.83 10.34
C ASP A 81 -22.70 7.69 11.73
N ASP A 82 -21.48 7.11 11.78
CA ASP A 82 -20.72 6.76 12.98
C ASP A 82 -21.46 5.85 13.97
N LYS A 83 -22.60 5.26 13.56
CA LYS A 83 -23.30 4.29 14.39
C LYS A 83 -22.64 2.93 14.28
N ARG A 84 -22.54 2.27 15.43
CA ARG A 84 -22.03 0.92 15.49
C ARG A 84 -23.11 -0.06 15.06
N THR A 85 -22.91 -0.70 13.92
CA THR A 85 -23.83 -1.70 13.37
C THR A 85 -23.29 -3.10 13.63
N LYS A 86 -24.13 -3.99 14.19
CA LYS A 86 -23.77 -5.39 14.43
C LYS A 86 -24.07 -6.22 13.18
N ILE A 87 -23.07 -6.93 12.69
CA ILE A 87 -23.18 -7.90 11.60
C ILE A 87 -23.29 -9.29 12.22
N CYS A 88 -24.28 -10.07 11.80
CA CYS A 88 -24.53 -11.44 12.24
C CYS A 88 -24.77 -12.34 11.02
N GLY A 89 -24.27 -13.56 11.06
CA GLY A 89 -24.52 -14.54 9.99
C GLY A 89 -23.59 -15.75 10.08
N ILE A 90 -23.36 -16.35 8.92
CA ILE A 90 -22.44 -17.48 8.72
C ILE A 90 -21.20 -16.94 8.00
N LEU A 91 -20.02 -17.07 8.59
CA LEU A 91 -18.77 -16.80 7.88
C LEU A 91 -18.51 -17.94 6.90
N THR A 92 -18.41 -17.62 5.61
CA THR A 92 -18.24 -18.61 4.53
C THR A 92 -16.84 -18.59 3.93
N ASP A 93 -16.24 -17.41 3.80
CA ASP A 93 -14.92 -17.26 3.18
C ASP A 93 -14.07 -16.21 3.93
N ILE A 94 -12.76 -16.48 4.00
CA ILE A 94 -11.75 -15.46 4.24
C ILE A 94 -11.01 -15.26 2.93
N LEU A 95 -11.04 -14.03 2.44
CA LEU A 95 -10.48 -13.60 1.18
C LEU A 95 -9.37 -12.57 1.44
N ILE A 96 -8.54 -12.35 0.42
CA ILE A 96 -7.63 -11.21 0.37
C ILE A 96 -7.76 -10.52 -0.99
N ASP A 97 -7.81 -9.20 -0.98
CA ASP A 97 -7.90 -8.39 -2.20
C ASP A 97 -6.50 -8.11 -2.81
N LYS A 98 -6.47 -7.46 -3.97
CA LYS A 98 -5.22 -7.08 -4.65
C LYS A 98 -4.36 -6.05 -3.89
N LYS A 99 -4.93 -5.37 -2.89
CA LYS A 99 -4.21 -4.43 -2.01
C LYS A 99 -3.65 -5.12 -0.77
N GLY A 100 -3.98 -6.39 -0.56
CA GLY A 100 -3.56 -7.18 0.58
C GLY A 100 -4.41 -6.94 1.84
N GLU A 101 -5.64 -6.49 1.67
CA GLU A 101 -6.63 -6.35 2.75
C GLU A 101 -7.41 -7.65 2.92
N PHE A 102 -7.56 -8.10 4.17
CA PHE A 102 -8.38 -9.27 4.47
C PHE A 102 -9.87 -8.91 4.38
N VAL A 103 -10.65 -9.78 3.76
CA VAL A 103 -12.08 -9.60 3.55
C VAL A 103 -12.83 -10.82 4.03
N LEU A 104 -13.85 -10.61 4.86
CA LEU A 104 -14.75 -11.65 5.37
C LEU A 104 -16.02 -11.69 4.53
N GLN A 105 -16.37 -12.87 4.02
CA GLN A 105 -17.66 -13.11 3.38
C GLN A 105 -18.65 -13.70 4.38
N ILE A 106 -19.73 -12.96 4.65
CA ILE A 106 -20.79 -13.35 5.59
C ILE A 106 -22.06 -13.60 4.80
N THR A 107 -22.64 -14.79 4.98
CA THR A 107 -23.99 -15.11 4.51
C THR A 107 -24.98 -14.78 5.62
N ASP A 108 -25.95 -13.91 5.33
CA ASP A 108 -27.03 -13.59 6.26
C ASP A 108 -28.07 -14.72 6.35
N ASN A 109 -29.06 -14.55 7.24
CA ASN A 109 -30.10 -15.55 7.45
C ASN A 109 -31.04 -15.72 6.25
N GLN A 110 -30.99 -14.78 5.29
CA GLN A 110 -31.76 -14.79 4.05
C GLN A 110 -30.98 -15.45 2.90
N GLY A 111 -29.73 -15.88 3.14
CA GLY A 111 -28.88 -16.51 2.15
C GLY A 111 -28.13 -15.52 1.26
N ALA A 112 -28.24 -14.20 1.51
CA ALA A 112 -27.47 -13.21 0.79
C ALA A 112 -26.05 -13.10 1.37
N TYR A 113 -25.04 -13.12 0.51
CA TYR A 113 -23.66 -12.93 0.92
C TYR A 113 -23.27 -11.44 0.86
N LYS A 114 -22.51 -10.99 1.86
CA LYS A 114 -21.90 -9.65 1.93
C LYS A 114 -20.44 -9.75 2.32
N LYS A 115 -19.63 -8.84 1.80
CA LYS A 115 -18.18 -8.76 2.06
C LYS A 115 -17.88 -7.60 2.99
N TYR A 116 -17.00 -7.82 3.95
CA TYR A 116 -16.57 -6.82 4.93
C TYR A 116 -15.06 -6.84 5.06
N LYS A 117 -14.39 -5.68 4.98
CA LYS A 117 -12.95 -5.62 5.22
C LYS A 117 -12.67 -5.80 6.70
N GLU A 118 -11.60 -6.50 7.02
CA GLU A 118 -11.15 -6.69 8.39
C GLU A 118 -10.79 -5.36 9.06
N SER A 119 -10.24 -4.41 8.31
CA SER A 119 -9.90 -3.05 8.78
C SER A 119 -11.11 -2.26 9.29
N ASP A 120 -12.31 -2.57 8.78
CA ASP A 120 -13.53 -1.82 9.12
C ASP A 120 -14.19 -2.37 10.40
N VAL A 121 -13.68 -3.51 10.90
CA VAL A 121 -14.22 -4.19 12.06
C VAL A 121 -13.73 -3.54 13.35
N CYS A 122 -14.67 -2.98 14.13
CA CYS A 122 -14.34 -2.27 15.37
C CYS A 122 -14.33 -3.16 16.62
N THR A 123 -14.68 -4.45 16.50
CA THR A 123 -14.70 -5.39 17.63
C THR A 123 -14.13 -6.76 17.31
N LYS A 124 -13.69 -7.48 18.35
CA LYS A 124 -13.40 -8.91 18.25
C LYS A 124 -14.56 -9.69 17.61
N PHE A 125 -14.21 -10.70 16.81
CA PHE A 125 -15.14 -11.60 16.15
C PHE A 125 -15.70 -12.59 17.17
N LEU A 126 -17.03 -12.65 17.30
CA LEU A 126 -17.71 -13.66 18.11
C LEU A 126 -18.01 -14.87 17.23
N ALA A 127 -17.42 -16.02 17.55
CA ALA A 127 -17.71 -17.31 16.92
C ALA A 127 -18.22 -18.28 17.98
N GLY A 128 -19.49 -18.66 17.89
CA GLY A 128 -20.18 -19.34 18.99
C GLY A 128 -20.27 -18.44 20.22
N SER A 129 -19.66 -18.88 21.33
CA SER A 129 -19.60 -18.14 22.59
C SER A 129 -18.27 -17.41 22.84
N THR A 130 -17.27 -17.58 21.97
CA THR A 130 -15.90 -17.08 22.19
C THR A 130 -15.57 -15.91 21.27
N ARG A 131 -14.89 -14.89 21.81
CA ARG A 131 -14.43 -13.72 21.07
C ARG A 131 -12.95 -13.85 20.69
N TYR A 132 -12.64 -13.61 19.43
CA TYR A 132 -11.31 -13.75 18.84
C TYR A 132 -10.85 -12.42 18.24
N LYS A 133 -9.56 -12.09 18.38
CA LYS A 133 -8.91 -11.19 17.42
C LYS A 133 -8.82 -11.89 16.05
N PHE A 134 -8.64 -11.14 14.96
CA PHE A 134 -8.60 -11.73 13.62
C PHE A 134 -7.56 -12.85 13.47
N THR A 135 -6.33 -12.61 13.97
CA THR A 135 -5.25 -13.60 13.95
C THR A 135 -5.58 -14.85 14.76
N GLU A 136 -6.20 -14.68 15.93
CA GLU A 136 -6.65 -15.80 16.77
C GLU A 136 -7.79 -16.59 16.10
N LEU A 137 -8.71 -15.90 15.42
CA LEU A 137 -9.78 -16.53 14.66
C LEU A 137 -9.20 -17.44 13.59
N CYS A 138 -8.26 -16.92 12.78
CA CYS A 138 -7.60 -17.67 11.72
C CYS A 138 -6.87 -18.90 12.27
N ASN A 139 -6.01 -18.71 13.26
CA ASN A 139 -5.11 -19.78 13.72
C ASN A 139 -5.81 -20.79 14.62
N ARG A 140 -6.62 -20.34 15.58
CA ARG A 140 -7.20 -21.21 16.61
C ARG A 140 -8.53 -21.79 16.20
N ARG A 141 -9.40 -20.98 15.60
CA ARG A 141 -10.77 -21.39 15.28
C ARG A 141 -10.88 -21.99 13.88
N LEU A 142 -10.29 -21.34 12.88
CA LEU A 142 -10.33 -21.79 11.49
C LEU A 142 -9.19 -22.75 11.13
N LYS A 143 -8.16 -22.85 11.97
CA LYS A 143 -6.96 -23.70 11.77
C LYS A 143 -6.23 -23.37 10.46
N ILE A 144 -6.23 -22.10 10.07
CA ILE A 144 -5.47 -21.60 8.92
C ILE A 144 -4.01 -21.46 9.33
N ASN A 145 -3.10 -21.81 8.42
CA ASN A 145 -1.66 -21.63 8.64
C ASN A 145 -1.30 -20.13 8.62
N ASN A 146 -0.20 -19.77 9.29
CA ASN A 146 0.30 -18.38 9.34
C ASN A 146 0.81 -17.88 7.97
N ASP A 147 0.94 -18.76 6.98
CA ASP A 147 1.35 -18.42 5.60
C ASP A 147 0.44 -17.37 4.94
N ILE A 148 -0.82 -17.23 5.37
CA ILE A 148 -1.72 -16.17 4.89
C ILE A 148 -1.22 -14.76 5.19
N PHE A 149 -0.51 -14.56 6.31
CA PHE A 149 -0.04 -13.24 6.70
C PHE A 149 1.22 -12.86 5.91
N SER A 150 2.11 -13.82 5.67
CA SER A 150 3.26 -13.65 4.78
C SER A 150 2.79 -13.41 3.33
N PHE A 151 1.77 -14.16 2.87
CA PHE A 151 1.13 -13.90 1.57
C PHE A 151 0.55 -12.49 1.50
N ALA A 152 -0.14 -12.02 2.54
CA ALA A 152 -0.67 -10.65 2.58
C ALA A 152 0.43 -9.58 2.47
N LYS A 153 1.61 -9.81 3.08
CA LYS A 153 2.77 -8.92 2.90
C LYS A 153 3.26 -8.93 1.46
N ALA A 154 3.40 -10.10 0.84
CA ALA A 154 3.80 -10.22 -0.56
C ALA A 154 2.81 -9.52 -1.51
N VAL A 155 1.51 -9.64 -1.24
CA VAL A 155 0.45 -8.93 -1.99
C VAL A 155 0.59 -7.42 -1.84
N ARG A 156 0.74 -6.89 -0.61
CA ARG A 156 0.95 -5.44 -0.38
C ARG A 156 2.20 -4.92 -1.07
N HIS A 157 3.29 -5.68 -1.00
CA HIS A 157 4.53 -5.33 -1.68
C HIS A 157 4.31 -5.25 -3.20
N ASN A 158 3.63 -6.24 -3.78
CA ASN A 158 3.31 -6.24 -5.20
C ASN A 158 2.33 -5.12 -5.59
N ALA A 159 1.35 -4.83 -4.75
CA ALA A 159 0.39 -3.74 -4.92
C ALA A 159 1.06 -2.36 -4.98
N GLY A 160 2.21 -2.21 -4.31
CA GLY A 160 3.04 -1.00 -4.36
C GLY A 160 3.85 -0.84 -5.65
N LYS A 161 4.02 -1.90 -6.46
CA LYS A 161 4.77 -1.84 -7.71
C LYS A 161 3.98 -1.05 -8.77
N TYR A 162 4.68 -0.17 -9.46
CA TYR A 162 4.13 0.63 -10.54
C TYR A 162 4.19 -0.14 -11.85
N VAL A 163 3.07 -0.15 -12.58
CA VAL A 163 2.93 -0.76 -13.90
C VAL A 163 2.59 0.32 -14.92
N ASN A 164 3.11 0.20 -16.14
CA ASN A 164 2.75 1.09 -17.24
C ASN A 164 1.25 1.06 -17.54
N THR A 165 0.65 2.23 -17.71
CA THR A 165 -0.75 2.40 -18.06
C THR A 165 -0.88 3.27 -19.30
N GLY A 166 -1.82 2.93 -20.17
CA GLY A 166 -2.10 3.68 -21.38
C GLY A 166 -1.10 3.40 -22.51
N LYS A 167 -1.16 4.24 -23.55
CA LYS A 167 -0.22 4.15 -24.67
C LYS A 167 1.12 4.73 -24.27
N THR A 168 2.20 4.30 -24.91
CA THR A 168 3.51 4.95 -24.82
C THR A 168 3.57 6.03 -25.89
N MET A 169 3.72 7.28 -25.49
CA MET A 169 3.87 8.44 -26.39
C MET A 169 5.00 9.32 -25.84
N GLU A 170 5.83 9.83 -26.73
CA GLU A 170 6.88 10.77 -26.37
C GLU A 170 6.36 12.20 -26.54
N THR A 171 6.44 13.01 -25.48
CA THR A 171 6.14 14.44 -25.56
C THR A 171 7.08 15.26 -24.68
N ASN A 172 7.53 16.40 -25.19
CA ASN A 172 8.31 17.35 -24.40
C ASN A 172 7.43 17.94 -23.29
N VAL A 173 7.93 17.91 -22.05
CA VAL A 173 7.23 18.42 -20.88
C VAL A 173 8.12 19.32 -20.03
N SER A 174 7.50 20.29 -19.36
CA SER A 174 8.13 21.03 -18.28
C SER A 174 7.18 21.25 -17.10
N PHE A 175 7.67 21.02 -15.89
CA PHE A 175 6.90 21.17 -14.65
C PHE A 175 7.82 21.42 -13.45
N THR A 176 7.25 21.83 -12.31
CA THR A 176 7.96 21.92 -11.03
C THR A 176 7.70 20.68 -10.20
N TYR A 177 8.77 20.03 -9.75
CA TYR A 177 8.75 18.90 -8.83
C TYR A 177 9.27 19.30 -7.46
N VAL A 178 8.64 18.81 -6.39
CA VAL A 178 9.05 19.07 -5.01
C VAL A 178 9.63 17.81 -4.38
N GLU A 179 10.87 17.93 -3.94
CA GLU A 179 11.51 16.94 -3.08
C GLU A 179 11.50 17.42 -1.63
N TYR A 180 11.31 16.48 -0.70
CA TYR A 180 11.30 16.74 0.73
C TYR A 180 12.56 16.13 1.33
N ILE A 181 13.36 16.96 1.99
CA ILE A 181 14.51 16.51 2.79
C ILE A 181 14.10 16.64 4.26
N GLY A 182 13.88 15.48 4.90
CA GLY A 182 13.33 15.42 6.26
C GLY A 182 11.88 15.96 6.31
N THR A 183 11.50 16.52 7.46
CA THR A 183 10.14 17.01 7.73
C THR A 183 9.84 18.40 7.17
N GLU A 184 10.85 19.21 6.83
CA GLU A 184 10.63 20.66 6.64
C GLU A 184 11.22 21.24 5.35
N LYS A 185 12.32 20.69 4.81
CA LYS A 185 13.00 21.33 3.68
C LYS A 185 12.42 20.85 2.36
N LYS A 186 11.72 21.75 1.66
CA LYS A 186 11.22 21.55 0.30
C LYS A 186 12.22 22.09 -0.71
N ILE A 187 12.77 21.23 -1.56
CA ILE A 187 13.54 21.66 -2.72
C ILE A 187 12.63 21.61 -3.95
N ARG A 188 12.62 22.70 -4.72
CA ARG A 188 11.84 22.80 -5.96
C ARG A 188 12.78 22.63 -7.15
N HIS A 189 12.46 21.68 -8.00
CA HIS A 189 13.20 21.41 -9.23
C HIS A 189 12.32 21.77 -10.42
N LYS A 190 12.85 22.59 -11.34
CA LYS A 190 12.23 22.77 -12.65
C LYS A 190 12.69 21.62 -13.54
N ILE A 191 11.76 20.76 -13.91
CA ILE A 191 12.01 19.61 -14.78
C ILE A 191 11.71 20.02 -16.22
N THR A 192 12.59 19.62 -17.14
CA THR A 192 12.38 19.68 -18.60
C THR A 192 12.87 18.36 -19.15
N ALA A 193 11.97 17.57 -19.71
CA ALA A 193 12.26 16.19 -20.11
C ALA A 193 11.27 15.72 -21.18
N VAL A 194 11.46 14.51 -21.70
CA VAL A 194 10.49 13.86 -22.59
C VAL A 194 9.66 12.89 -21.76
N ALA A 195 8.37 13.18 -21.58
CA ALA A 195 7.46 12.21 -20.98
C ALA A 195 7.29 11.03 -21.93
N ILE A 196 7.40 9.81 -21.40
CA ILE A 196 7.34 8.56 -22.19
C ILE A 196 6.21 7.63 -21.72
N GLY A 197 5.63 7.87 -20.55
CA GLY A 197 4.52 7.04 -20.07
C GLY A 197 4.00 7.43 -18.70
N ILE A 198 2.81 6.95 -18.39
CA ILE A 198 2.21 7.03 -17.06
C ILE A 198 2.27 5.64 -16.44
N GLN A 199 2.56 5.57 -15.15
CA GLN A 199 2.49 4.34 -14.38
C GLN A 199 1.55 4.50 -13.20
N LYS A 200 0.85 3.42 -12.87
CA LYS A 200 -0.09 3.34 -11.76
C LYS A 200 0.23 2.10 -10.92
N ASN A 201 0.00 2.17 -9.62
CA ASN A 201 0.02 1.00 -8.74
C ASN A 201 -1.41 0.63 -8.26
N GLU A 202 -1.57 -0.51 -7.59
CA GLU A 202 -2.89 -1.00 -7.14
C GLU A 202 -3.52 -0.07 -6.08
N TYR A 203 -2.71 0.75 -5.39
CA TYR A 203 -3.20 1.78 -4.48
C TYR A 203 -3.78 3.02 -5.18
N GLY A 204 -3.65 3.11 -6.51
CA GLY A 204 -4.16 4.22 -7.31
C GLY A 204 -3.23 5.42 -7.38
N PHE A 205 -1.99 5.30 -6.90
CA PHE A 205 -0.99 6.35 -7.07
C PHE A 205 -0.42 6.31 -8.49
N TYR A 206 -0.30 7.50 -9.09
CA TYR A 206 0.30 7.67 -10.41
C TYR A 206 1.70 8.29 -10.32
N ARG A 207 2.55 7.91 -11.27
CA ARG A 207 3.81 8.59 -11.55
C ARG A 207 4.03 8.75 -13.04
N LEU A 208 4.72 9.82 -13.41
CA LEU A 208 5.15 10.12 -14.76
C LEU A 208 6.55 9.55 -14.99
N ALA A 209 6.71 8.74 -16.02
CA ALA A 209 8.03 8.34 -16.51
C ALA A 209 8.50 9.36 -17.54
N CYS A 210 9.67 9.96 -17.30
CA CYS A 210 10.31 10.86 -18.24
C CYS A 210 11.71 10.38 -18.58
N LYS A 211 12.11 10.61 -19.81
CA LYS A 211 13.47 10.42 -20.30
C LYS A 211 14.22 11.75 -20.20
N ASN A 212 15.36 11.73 -19.52
CA ASN A 212 16.27 12.86 -19.43
C ASN A 212 16.93 13.10 -20.81
N LEU A 213 16.91 14.35 -21.29
CA LEU A 213 17.42 14.71 -22.61
C LEU A 213 18.95 14.60 -22.70
N ASP A 214 19.66 14.81 -21.59
CA ASP A 214 21.12 14.86 -21.58
C ASP A 214 21.72 13.48 -21.34
N THR A 215 21.17 12.70 -20.41
CA THR A 215 21.72 11.39 -20.02
C THR A 215 21.03 10.20 -20.67
N ASN A 216 19.85 10.42 -21.28
CA ASN A 216 19.01 9.37 -21.83
C ASN A 216 18.45 8.39 -20.77
N ASP A 217 18.66 8.66 -19.48
CA ASP A 217 18.12 7.88 -18.37
C ASP A 217 16.62 8.12 -18.18
N ILE A 218 15.92 7.14 -17.61
CA ILE A 218 14.51 7.26 -17.26
C ILE A 218 14.39 7.64 -15.78
N GLU A 219 13.73 8.76 -15.53
CA GLU A 219 13.39 9.27 -14.21
C GLU A 219 11.88 9.18 -13.98
N TYR A 220 11.48 8.96 -12.73
CA TYR A 220 10.07 8.80 -12.35
C TYR A 220 9.63 9.88 -11.37
N PHE A 221 8.52 10.53 -11.68
CA PHE A 221 7.99 11.66 -10.92
C PHE A 221 6.60 11.34 -10.37
N ASN A 222 6.48 11.20 -9.04
CA ASN A 222 5.18 10.94 -8.41
C ASN A 222 4.23 12.13 -8.60
N GLN A 223 2.97 11.86 -8.99
CA GLN A 223 1.94 12.89 -9.22
C GLN A 223 1.82 13.85 -8.03
N SER A 224 1.80 13.31 -6.81
CA SER A 224 1.64 14.09 -5.56
C SER A 224 2.75 15.11 -5.30
N LYS A 225 3.90 14.99 -5.98
CA LYS A 225 5.05 15.88 -5.87
C LYS A 225 5.18 16.85 -7.06
N ILE A 226 4.32 16.73 -8.07
CA ILE A 226 4.23 17.69 -9.19
C ILE A 226 3.28 18.81 -8.79
N VAL A 227 3.83 20.01 -8.58
CA VAL A 227 3.08 21.12 -7.95
C VAL A 227 2.60 22.19 -8.93
N THR A 228 3.03 22.13 -10.18
CA THR A 228 2.54 23.01 -11.24
C THR A 228 1.83 22.21 -12.33
N LYS A 229 0.99 22.90 -13.10
CA LYS A 229 0.53 22.37 -14.40
C LYS A 229 1.73 21.95 -15.26
N ILE A 230 1.56 20.88 -16.03
CA ILE A 230 2.53 20.36 -16.99
C ILE A 230 2.42 21.21 -18.25
N ALA A 231 3.52 21.88 -18.60
CA ALA A 231 3.64 22.57 -19.88
C ALA A 231 4.02 21.55 -20.96
N THR A 232 3.25 21.53 -22.04
CA THR A 232 3.46 20.71 -23.23
C THR A 232 3.58 21.64 -24.44
N GLN A 233 4.21 21.17 -25.52
CA GLN A 233 4.27 21.93 -26.78
C GLN A 233 2.90 21.99 -27.49
N GLU A 234 2.14 20.89 -27.44
CA GLU A 234 0.90 20.74 -28.22
C GLU A 234 -0.34 21.29 -27.50
N TYR A 235 -0.42 21.16 -26.17
CA TYR A 235 -1.64 21.45 -25.38
C TYR A 235 -1.45 22.60 -24.39
N GLY A 236 -0.30 23.26 -24.38
CA GLY A 236 0.02 24.30 -23.42
C GLY A 236 0.13 23.76 -21.98
N LYS A 237 -0.35 24.54 -20.99
CA LYS A 237 -0.26 24.19 -19.57
C LYS A 237 -1.53 23.51 -19.07
N ILE A 238 -1.45 22.21 -18.79
CA ILE A 238 -2.57 21.38 -18.33
C ILE A 238 -2.26 20.71 -16.98
N SER A 239 -3.29 20.37 -16.22
CA SER A 239 -3.14 19.60 -14.97
C SER A 239 -2.59 18.20 -15.25
N PHE A 240 -2.14 17.51 -14.20
CA PHE A 240 -1.67 16.12 -14.35
C PHE A 240 -2.78 15.18 -14.86
N ASP A 241 -4.00 15.35 -14.35
CA ASP A 241 -5.14 14.51 -14.75
C ASP A 241 -5.58 14.77 -16.19
N GLU A 242 -5.60 16.04 -16.62
CA GLU A 242 -5.80 16.38 -18.03
C GLU A 242 -4.67 15.81 -18.91
N PHE A 243 -3.42 15.91 -18.46
CA PHE A 243 -2.26 15.41 -19.20
C PHE A 243 -2.30 13.90 -19.42
N LYS A 244 -2.54 13.10 -18.36
CA LYS A 244 -2.60 11.64 -18.49
C LYS A 244 -3.78 11.21 -19.38
N SER A 245 -4.90 11.93 -19.35
CA SER A 245 -6.09 11.63 -20.16
C SER A 245 -5.86 12.01 -21.63
N ILE A 246 -5.42 13.24 -21.92
CA ILE A 246 -5.26 13.75 -23.29
C ILE A 246 -4.08 13.07 -24.01
N VAL A 247 -2.93 12.94 -23.35
CA VAL A 247 -1.68 12.47 -23.98
C VAL A 247 -1.58 10.95 -23.96
N PHE A 248 -1.93 10.33 -22.83
CA PHE A 248 -1.70 8.89 -22.62
C PHE A 248 -2.98 8.05 -22.68
N ASN A 249 -4.15 8.69 -22.80
CA ASN A 249 -5.46 8.05 -22.80
C ASN A 249 -5.68 7.16 -21.57
N VAL A 250 -5.36 7.73 -20.39
CA VAL A 250 -5.50 7.10 -19.08
C VAL A 250 -6.53 7.87 -18.24
N ASP A 251 -7.51 7.15 -17.70
CA ASP A 251 -8.51 7.68 -16.76
C ASP A 251 -7.94 7.83 -15.32
#